data_AF-A0A955JJ65-F1
#
_entry.id   AF-A0A955JJ65-F1
#
_cell.length_a   1.000
_cell.length_b   1.000
_cell.length_c   1.000
_cell.angle_alpha   90.00
_cell.angle_beta   90.00
_cell.angle_gamma   90.00
#
_symmetry.space_group_name_H-M   'P 1'
#
loop_
_entity.id
_entity.type
_entity.pdbx_description
1 polymer ?
#
loop_
_entity_poly.entity_id
_entity_poly.type
_entity_poly.pdbx_seq_one_letter_code
_entity_poly.pdbx_strand_id
1 'polypeptide(L)'
;MANKKTDSPDYIAAQRAENAHPGFFLRSATWLLARFPLTKNRYQNWTTGRRILVGWLLWLICLPIIPAVAIAVWYIHDPEGFKKSPWAKALIALFLVWAASFGFVATNKPQLDANGKYSPIQTQPNGEVSGKDNGLNTASPAAKEKVANQTVSKPTYGKKFENCTAAFEAGVFNIKRSDPAYQNKLDRDNDGIACEK
;
A
#
# COMPACT_ATOMS: atom_id res chain seq x y z
N MET A 1 12.63 -12.34 14.14
CA MET A 1 12.32 -12.41 15.58
C MET A 1 11.04 -11.63 15.81
N ALA A 2 9.92 -12.32 16.09
CA ALA A 2 8.65 -11.66 16.38
C ALA A 2 8.78 -10.89 17.69
N ASN A 3 8.53 -9.58 17.67
CA ASN A 3 8.59 -8.76 18.88
C ASN A 3 7.28 -8.99 19.65
N LYS A 4 7.34 -9.86 20.66
CA LYS A 4 6.19 -10.36 21.43
C LYS A 4 5.28 -9.24 21.96
N LYS A 5 5.81 -8.02 22.16
CA LYS A 5 5.04 -6.85 22.59
C LYS A 5 4.16 -6.25 21.48
N THR A 6 4.64 -6.21 20.23
CA THR A 6 3.92 -5.60 19.10
C THR A 6 2.92 -6.52 18.44
N ASP A 7 2.97 -7.81 18.77
CA ASP A 7 2.03 -8.83 18.28
C ASP A 7 0.94 -9.18 19.30
N SER A 8 0.92 -8.51 20.47
CA SER A 8 -0.15 -8.67 21.46
C SER A 8 -1.48 -8.13 20.91
N PRO A 9 -2.61 -8.86 21.11
CA PRO A 9 -3.95 -8.38 20.73
C PRO A 9 -4.27 -6.98 21.28
N ASP A 10 -3.86 -6.69 22.51
CA ASP A 10 -4.11 -5.39 23.17
C ASP A 10 -3.38 -4.25 22.46
N TYR A 11 -2.14 -4.49 22.03
CA TYR A 11 -1.36 -3.50 21.29
C TYR A 11 -1.98 -3.23 19.91
N ILE A 12 -2.44 -4.28 19.24
CA ILE A 12 -3.11 -4.16 17.94
C ILE A 12 -4.42 -3.37 18.11
N ALA A 13 -5.22 -3.71 19.11
CA ALA A 13 -6.48 -3.01 19.42
C ALA A 13 -6.25 -1.52 19.74
N ALA A 14 -5.24 -1.20 20.55
CA ALA A 14 -4.87 0.19 20.85
C ALA A 14 -4.53 0.98 19.59
N GLN A 15 -3.76 0.39 18.67
CA GLN A 15 -3.42 1.08 17.42
C GLN A 15 -4.59 1.21 16.44
N ARG A 16 -5.52 0.25 16.44
CA ARG A 16 -6.77 0.40 15.67
C ARG A 16 -7.61 1.54 16.22
N ALA A 17 -7.69 1.68 17.55
CA ALA A 17 -8.39 2.78 18.20
C ALA A 17 -7.76 4.15 17.85
N GLU A 18 -6.43 4.26 17.86
CA GLU A 18 -5.74 5.46 17.40
C GLU A 18 -6.02 5.78 15.92
N ASN A 19 -6.00 4.76 15.05
CA ASN A 19 -6.32 4.93 13.64
C ASN A 19 -7.79 5.27 13.39
N ALA A 20 -8.70 4.89 14.30
CA ALA A 20 -10.12 5.23 14.22
C ALA A 20 -10.38 6.71 14.56
N HIS A 21 -9.52 7.30 15.41
CA HIS A 21 -9.58 8.70 15.80
C HIS A 21 -8.29 9.46 15.42
N PRO A 22 -8.00 9.61 14.11
CA PRO A 22 -6.75 10.19 13.68
C PRO A 22 -6.71 11.69 13.96
N GLY A 23 -5.71 12.12 14.74
CA GLY A 23 -5.34 13.52 14.85
C GLY A 23 -4.82 14.10 13.52
N PHE A 24 -4.53 15.40 13.48
CA PHE A 24 -4.12 16.11 12.25
C PHE A 24 -2.98 15.41 11.50
N PHE A 25 -1.89 15.08 12.20
CA PHE A 25 -0.70 14.48 11.58
C PHE A 25 -0.97 13.12 10.96
N LEU A 26 -1.72 12.27 11.66
CA LEU A 26 -2.07 10.93 11.18
C LEU A 26 -3.07 11.01 10.03
N ARG A 27 -4.07 11.88 10.11
CA ARG A 27 -5.07 12.08 9.06
C ARG A 27 -4.42 12.54 7.76
N SER A 28 -3.53 13.54 7.84
CA SER A 28 -2.79 14.07 6.69
C SER A 28 -1.81 13.06 6.10
N ALA A 29 -1.13 12.29 6.95
CA ALA A 29 -0.25 11.21 6.51
C ALA A 29 -1.04 10.11 5.78
N THR A 30 -2.14 9.64 6.37
CA THR A 30 -3.01 8.61 5.80
C THR A 30 -3.63 9.05 4.49
N TRP A 31 -4.02 10.32 4.34
CA TRP A 31 -4.55 10.87 3.09
C TRP A 31 -3.58 10.68 1.91
N LEU A 32 -2.29 10.96 2.14
CA LEU A 32 -1.26 10.82 1.11
C LEU A 32 -0.89 9.35 0.89
N LEU A 33 -0.70 8.60 1.97
CA LEU A 33 -0.36 7.17 1.90
C LEU A 33 -1.43 6.36 1.15
N ALA A 34 -2.71 6.66 1.35
CA ALA A 34 -3.81 5.97 0.68
C ALA A 34 -3.85 6.22 -0.85
N ARG A 35 -3.20 7.27 -1.34
CA ARG A 35 -3.22 7.68 -2.75
C ARG A 35 -1.91 7.40 -3.48
N PHE A 36 -0.81 7.42 -2.74
CA PHE A 36 0.51 7.25 -3.33
C PHE A 36 0.72 5.80 -3.81
N PRO A 37 1.10 5.57 -5.09
CA PRO A 37 1.08 4.23 -5.71
C PRO A 37 1.87 3.15 -4.95
N LEU A 38 3.00 3.53 -4.34
CA LEU A 38 3.90 2.58 -3.66
C LEU A 38 3.47 2.23 -2.22
N THR A 39 2.58 3.02 -1.63
CA THR A 39 2.19 2.89 -0.22
C THR A 39 0.71 2.58 -0.01
N LYS A 40 -0.16 2.89 -0.98
CA LYS A 40 -1.62 2.71 -0.90
C LYS A 40 -2.09 1.30 -0.55
N ASN A 41 -1.33 0.26 -0.91
CA ASN A 41 -1.69 -1.14 -0.63
C ASN A 41 -1.00 -1.71 0.61
N ARG A 42 -0.13 -0.94 1.29
CA ARG A 42 0.71 -1.44 2.39
C ARG A 42 0.52 -0.69 3.70
N TYR A 43 0.09 0.57 3.63
CA TYR A 43 -0.03 1.43 4.81
C TYR A 43 -1.02 0.91 5.86
N GLN A 44 -2.01 0.12 5.44
CA GLN A 44 -3.00 -0.54 6.29
C GLN A 44 -2.36 -1.41 7.38
N ASN A 45 -1.23 -2.05 7.07
CA ASN A 45 -0.47 -2.91 7.98
C ASN A 45 0.60 -2.17 8.79
N TRP A 46 0.66 -0.85 8.71
CA TRP A 46 1.64 -0.04 9.42
C TRP A 46 1.09 0.52 10.73
N THR A 47 1.98 0.64 11.70
CA THR A 47 1.72 1.32 12.98
C THR A 47 1.47 2.81 12.76
N THR A 48 0.79 3.47 13.71
CA THR A 48 0.54 4.92 13.72
C THR A 48 1.82 5.70 13.48
N GLY A 49 2.88 5.40 14.25
CA GLY A 49 4.18 6.08 14.12
C GLY A 49 4.80 5.93 12.74
N ARG A 50 4.76 4.74 12.14
CA ARG A 50 5.31 4.51 10.79
C ARG A 50 4.49 5.25 9.72
N ARG A 51 3.16 5.29 9.85
CA ARG A 51 2.28 6.07 8.95
C ARG A 51 2.66 7.55 8.99
N ILE A 52 2.81 8.12 10.18
CA ILE A 52 3.21 9.53 10.35
C ILE A 52 4.57 9.77 9.71
N LEU A 53 5.60 9.00 10.07
CA LEU A 53 6.96 9.20 9.56
C LEU A 53 7.03 9.12 8.04
N VAL A 54 6.51 8.04 7.45
CA VAL A 54 6.58 7.84 5.99
C VAL A 54 5.66 8.82 5.25
N GLY A 55 4.47 9.10 5.79
CA GLY A 55 3.53 10.04 5.19
C GLY A 55 4.12 11.45 5.13
N TRP A 56 4.73 11.94 6.21
CA TRP A 56 5.35 13.27 6.24
C TRP A 56 6.63 13.36 5.41
N LEU A 57 7.43 12.29 5.38
CA LEU A 57 8.56 12.20 4.46
C LEU A 57 8.10 12.30 3.00
N LEU A 58 7.02 11.59 2.63
CA LEU A 58 6.43 11.70 1.30
C LEU A 58 5.85 13.09 1.05
N TRP A 59 5.26 13.76 2.02
CA TRP A 59 4.79 15.14 1.88
C TRP A 59 5.93 16.10 1.52
N LEU A 60 7.09 15.98 2.18
CA LEU A 60 8.27 16.81 1.88
C LEU A 60 8.82 16.57 0.47
N ILE A 61 8.75 15.32 -0.03
CA ILE A 61 9.25 14.94 -1.35
C ILE A 61 8.22 15.22 -2.45
N CYS A 62 6.93 15.10 -2.16
CA CYS A 62 5.88 15.25 -3.17
C CYS A 62 5.40 16.70 -3.32
N LEU A 63 5.52 17.54 -2.30
CA LEU A 63 5.13 18.94 -2.44
C LEU A 63 6.26 19.81 -2.99
N PRO A 64 5.94 20.74 -3.90
CA PRO A 64 6.90 21.68 -4.44
C PRO A 64 7.21 22.84 -3.49
N ILE A 65 7.39 22.57 -2.18
CA ILE A 65 7.65 23.61 -1.16
C ILE A 65 8.99 24.28 -1.42
N ILE A 66 10.04 23.49 -1.65
CA ILE A 66 11.40 23.98 -1.86
C ILE A 66 11.46 24.98 -3.05
N PRO A 67 10.98 24.64 -4.26
CA PRO A 67 11.01 25.59 -5.37
C PRO A 67 10.04 26.75 -5.16
N ALA A 68 8.89 26.56 -4.50
CA ALA A 68 7.97 27.66 -4.20
C ALA A 68 8.60 28.71 -3.30
N VAL A 69 9.27 28.28 -2.21
CA VAL A 69 9.97 29.19 -1.29
C VAL A 69 11.13 29.86 -1.99
N ALA A 70 11.91 29.13 -2.80
CA ALA A 70 13.01 29.72 -3.58
C ALA A 70 12.52 30.79 -4.56
N ILE A 71 11.42 30.54 -5.28
CA ILE A 71 10.77 31.52 -6.17
C ILE A 71 10.33 32.75 -5.37
N ALA A 72 9.63 32.55 -4.25
CA ALA A 72 9.12 33.65 -3.44
C ALA A 72 10.24 34.53 -2.86
N VAL A 73 11.27 33.91 -2.27
CA VAL A 73 12.43 34.62 -1.70
C VAL A 73 13.14 35.39 -2.79
N TRP A 74 13.43 34.77 -3.94
CA TRP A 74 14.13 35.45 -5.03
C TRP A 74 13.30 36.62 -5.59
N TYR A 75 12.00 36.43 -5.81
CA TYR A 75 11.12 37.47 -6.32
C TYR A 75 11.01 38.69 -5.38
N ILE A 76 10.98 38.46 -4.06
CA ILE A 76 10.91 39.54 -3.06
C ILE A 76 12.22 40.36 -3.04
N HIS A 77 13.37 39.70 -3.19
CA HIS A 77 14.67 40.36 -3.10
C HIS A 77 15.10 41.04 -4.40
N ASP A 78 14.79 40.44 -5.56
CA ASP A 78 15.14 40.99 -6.88
C ASP A 78 14.08 40.62 -7.95
N PRO A 79 13.00 41.41 -8.05
CA PRO A 79 11.91 41.12 -8.98
C PRO A 79 12.30 41.30 -10.45
N GLU A 80 13.23 42.22 -10.73
CA GLU A 80 13.65 42.52 -12.11
C GLU A 80 14.65 41.50 -12.63
N GLY A 81 15.60 41.05 -11.79
CA GLY A 81 16.47 39.94 -12.11
C GLY A 81 15.71 38.62 -12.26
N PHE A 82 14.72 38.36 -11.41
CA PHE A 82 13.86 37.18 -11.53
C PHE A 82 13.13 37.13 -12.88
N LYS A 83 12.49 38.23 -13.31
CA LYS A 83 11.73 38.25 -14.58
C LYS A 83 12.63 38.06 -15.82
N LYS A 84 13.87 38.52 -15.77
CA LYS A 84 14.81 38.50 -16.92
C LYS A 84 15.68 37.24 -16.96
N SER A 85 15.84 36.54 -15.84
CA SER A 85 16.74 35.40 -15.74
C SER A 85 16.20 34.13 -16.41
N PRO A 86 16.99 33.44 -17.26
CA PRO A 86 16.62 32.12 -17.77
C PRO A 86 16.53 31.06 -16.67
N TRP A 87 17.27 31.22 -15.57
CA TRP A 87 17.21 30.31 -14.42
C TRP A 87 15.89 30.42 -13.66
N ALA A 88 15.29 31.60 -13.59
CA ALA A 88 13.95 31.76 -13.01
C ALA A 88 12.90 30.99 -13.79
N LYS A 89 12.99 30.98 -15.13
CA LYS A 89 12.12 30.17 -15.99
C LYS A 89 12.30 28.67 -15.73
N ALA A 90 13.54 28.20 -15.58
CA ALA A 90 13.83 26.82 -15.24
C ALA A 90 13.26 26.43 -13.86
N LEU A 91 13.37 27.32 -12.87
CA LEU A 91 12.83 27.12 -11.52
C LEU A 91 11.29 27.06 -11.52
N ILE A 92 10.63 27.94 -12.28
CA ILE A 92 9.17 27.92 -12.48
C ILE A 92 8.75 26.63 -13.19
N ALA A 93 9.47 26.22 -14.24
CA ALA A 93 9.18 24.97 -14.96
C ALA A 93 9.30 23.76 -14.02
N LEU A 94 10.34 23.71 -13.18
CA LEU A 94 10.51 22.69 -12.16
C LEU A 94 9.34 22.68 -11.16
N PHE A 95 8.93 23.85 -10.66
CA PHE A 95 7.77 23.99 -9.78
C PHE A 95 6.51 23.41 -10.43
N LEU A 96 6.24 23.73 -11.70
CA LEU A 96 5.06 23.25 -12.42
C LEU A 96 5.09 21.73 -12.64
N VAL A 97 6.23 21.16 -13.03
CA VAL A 97 6.40 19.70 -13.20
C VAL A 97 6.16 18.98 -11.87
N TRP A 98 6.71 19.52 -10.79
CA TRP A 98 6.55 18.93 -9.45
C TRP A 98 5.10 19.09 -8.95
N ALA A 99 4.49 20.25 -9.11
CA ALA A 99 3.08 20.49 -8.78
C ALA A 99 2.13 19.58 -9.58
N ALA A 100 2.41 19.36 -10.88
CA ALA A 100 1.66 18.42 -11.70
C ALA A 100 1.81 16.97 -11.21
N SER A 101 3.02 16.58 -10.81
CA SER A 101 3.29 15.27 -10.20
C SER A 101 2.52 15.07 -8.90
N PHE A 102 2.46 16.10 -8.05
CA PHE A 102 1.60 16.08 -6.86
C PHE A 102 0.11 15.99 -7.23
N GLY A 103 -0.33 16.75 -8.24
CA GLY A 103 -1.70 16.70 -8.76
C GLY A 103 -2.09 15.28 -9.19
N PHE A 104 -1.20 14.56 -9.87
CA PHE A 104 -1.41 13.15 -10.23
C PHE A 104 -1.58 12.26 -8.99
N VAL A 105 -0.80 12.47 -7.93
CA VAL A 105 -0.98 11.74 -6.66
C VAL A 105 -2.30 12.11 -5.99
N ALA A 106 -2.66 13.40 -5.97
CA ALA A 106 -3.87 13.89 -5.32
C ALA A 106 -5.16 13.37 -5.97
N THR A 107 -5.15 13.18 -7.29
CA THR A 107 -6.30 12.65 -8.05
C THR A 107 -6.39 11.13 -8.07
N ASN A 108 -5.36 10.42 -7.60
CA ASN A 108 -5.44 8.97 -7.48
C ASN A 108 -6.55 8.55 -6.51
N LYS A 109 -7.29 7.51 -6.89
CA LYS A 109 -8.34 6.93 -6.03
C LYS A 109 -7.69 6.41 -4.73
N PRO A 110 -8.16 6.84 -3.55
CA PRO A 110 -7.63 6.35 -2.30
C PRO A 110 -8.01 4.88 -2.10
N GLN A 111 -7.09 4.09 -1.58
CA GLN A 111 -7.41 2.78 -1.03
C GLN A 111 -8.06 2.94 0.34
N LEU A 112 -9.20 2.28 0.54
CA LEU A 112 -9.94 2.26 1.80
C LEU A 112 -9.07 1.63 2.90
N ASP A 113 -9.00 2.25 4.08
CA ASP A 113 -8.27 1.69 5.23
C ASP A 113 -9.13 0.63 5.95
N ALA A 114 -9.27 -0.54 5.31
CA ALA A 114 -10.06 -1.65 5.83
C ALA A 114 -9.28 -2.97 5.78
N ASN A 115 -9.56 -3.85 6.75
CA ASN A 115 -9.08 -5.23 6.82
C ASN A 115 -7.56 -5.42 6.93
N GLY A 116 -6.78 -4.35 7.13
CA GLY A 116 -5.36 -4.47 7.48
C GLY A 116 -5.15 -4.69 8.97
N LYS A 117 -3.93 -5.15 9.35
CA LYS A 117 -3.57 -5.47 10.75
C LYS A 117 -3.94 -4.35 11.72
N TYR A 118 -3.67 -3.09 11.35
CA TYR A 118 -3.93 -1.91 12.16
C TYR A 118 -5.07 -1.02 11.61
N SER A 119 -5.82 -1.48 10.60
CA SER A 119 -6.92 -0.71 10.03
C SER A 119 -8.05 -0.50 11.05
N PRO A 120 -8.68 0.69 11.08
CA PRO A 120 -9.77 0.98 11.99
C PRO A 120 -11.06 0.23 11.62
N ILE A 121 -11.27 -0.01 10.32
CA ILE A 121 -12.42 -0.76 9.82
C ILE A 121 -12.01 -2.22 9.65
N GLN A 122 -12.69 -3.09 10.39
CA GLN A 122 -12.57 -4.54 10.27
C GLN A 122 -13.94 -5.06 9.85
N THR A 123 -14.07 -5.43 8.58
CA THR A 123 -15.28 -6.09 8.07
C THR A 123 -15.22 -7.60 8.23
N GLN A 124 -14.10 -8.11 8.75
CA GLN A 124 -13.84 -9.51 9.04
C GLN A 124 -13.27 -9.64 10.47
N PRO A 125 -13.60 -10.71 11.22
CA PRO A 125 -13.12 -10.91 12.59
C PRO A 125 -11.59 -10.98 12.68
N ASN A 126 -11.04 -10.36 13.72
CA ASN A 126 -9.61 -10.24 13.98
C ASN A 126 -8.99 -11.62 14.21
N GLY A 127 -8.20 -12.13 13.26
CA GLY A 127 -7.38 -13.32 13.45
C GLY A 127 -8.06 -14.65 13.17
N GLU A 128 -9.32 -14.64 12.74
CA GLU A 128 -9.88 -15.74 11.94
C GLU A 128 -9.83 -15.30 10.48
N VAL A 129 -8.77 -15.71 9.80
CA VAL A 129 -8.72 -15.59 8.34
C VAL A 129 -9.67 -16.62 7.73
N SER A 130 -10.97 -16.37 7.85
CA SER A 130 -11.95 -16.95 6.94
C SER A 130 -12.45 -15.80 6.08
N GLY A 131 -11.64 -15.42 5.08
CA GLY A 131 -12.26 -15.09 3.82
C GLY A 131 -13.19 -16.25 3.53
N LYS A 132 -14.50 -15.98 3.48
CA LYS A 132 -15.56 -16.99 3.30
C LYS A 132 -15.04 -18.07 2.37
N ASP A 133 -14.93 -19.31 2.87
CA ASP A 133 -14.44 -20.46 2.10
C ASP A 133 -15.39 -20.68 0.93
N ASN A 134 -15.17 -19.92 -0.12
CA ASN A 134 -15.80 -20.13 -1.39
C ASN A 134 -14.88 -21.13 -2.09
N GLY A 135 -15.42 -22.14 -2.77
CA GLY A 135 -14.63 -23.15 -3.52
C GLY A 135 -13.65 -22.57 -4.56
N LEU A 136 -13.62 -21.24 -4.69
CA LEU A 136 -12.65 -20.45 -5.44
C LEU A 136 -11.29 -20.29 -4.71
N ASN A 137 -11.28 -20.14 -3.39
CA ASN A 137 -10.10 -19.65 -2.65
C ASN A 137 -9.47 -20.77 -1.80
N THR A 138 -10.20 -21.87 -1.64
CA THR A 138 -9.78 -23.04 -0.88
C THR A 138 -9.64 -24.20 -1.83
N ALA A 139 -8.42 -24.73 -1.98
CA ALA A 139 -8.17 -25.89 -2.82
C ALA A 139 -8.86 -27.14 -2.27
N SER A 140 -9.44 -27.96 -3.15
CA SER A 140 -10.01 -29.26 -2.80
C SER A 140 -8.98 -30.16 -2.11
N PRO A 141 -9.37 -31.03 -1.15
CA PRO A 141 -8.46 -31.98 -0.48
C PRO A 141 -7.63 -32.80 -1.47
N ALA A 142 -8.24 -33.25 -2.58
CA ALA A 142 -7.54 -34.00 -3.62
C ALA A 142 -6.46 -33.19 -4.36
N ALA A 143 -6.65 -31.88 -4.50
CA ALA A 143 -5.66 -31.01 -5.13
C ALA A 143 -4.53 -30.65 -4.16
N LYS A 144 -4.82 -30.54 -2.85
CA LYS A 144 -3.80 -30.39 -1.80
C LYS A 144 -2.85 -31.57 -1.74
N GLU A 145 -3.38 -32.80 -1.90
CA GLU A 145 -2.57 -34.01 -1.92
C GLU A 145 -1.57 -34.05 -3.09
N LYS A 146 -1.97 -33.56 -4.28
CA LYS A 146 -1.08 -33.49 -5.46
C LYS A 146 0.14 -32.59 -5.28
N VAL A 147 0.00 -31.53 -4.50
CA VAL A 147 1.10 -30.60 -4.21
C VAL A 147 1.75 -30.86 -2.85
N ALA A 148 1.22 -31.78 -2.04
CA ALA A 148 1.70 -32.09 -0.68
C ALA A 148 3.20 -32.43 -0.64
N ASN A 149 3.71 -33.12 -1.64
CA ASN A 149 5.13 -33.49 -1.74
C ASN A 149 6.01 -32.46 -2.47
N GLN A 150 5.42 -31.38 -3.01
CA GLN A 150 6.15 -30.33 -3.72
C GLN A 150 6.60 -29.22 -2.75
N THR A 151 7.89 -28.93 -2.71
CA THR A 151 8.45 -27.82 -1.90
C THR A 151 8.55 -26.51 -2.67
N VAL A 152 8.50 -26.57 -4.01
CA VAL A 152 8.64 -25.41 -4.91
C VAL A 152 7.44 -25.37 -5.87
N SER A 153 6.84 -24.18 -5.98
CA SER A 153 5.74 -23.91 -6.91
C SER A 153 6.22 -23.90 -8.35
N LYS A 154 5.46 -24.49 -9.27
CA LYS A 154 5.73 -24.34 -10.70
C LYS A 154 5.54 -22.88 -11.15
N PRO A 155 6.26 -22.44 -12.20
CA PRO A 155 6.06 -21.12 -12.79
C PRO A 155 4.63 -20.97 -13.31
N THR A 156 4.01 -19.83 -12.99
CA THR A 156 2.64 -19.48 -13.37
C THR A 156 2.51 -19.07 -14.83
N TYR A 157 3.58 -18.56 -15.45
CA TYR A 157 3.60 -17.94 -16.78
C TYR A 157 2.52 -16.85 -16.99
N GLY A 158 2.08 -16.20 -15.91
CA GLY A 158 0.98 -15.23 -15.94
C GLY A 158 -0.40 -15.82 -16.22
N LYS A 159 -0.55 -17.15 -16.18
CA LYS A 159 -1.84 -17.83 -16.31
C LYS A 159 -2.75 -17.46 -15.14
N LYS A 160 -3.96 -16.97 -15.43
CA LYS A 160 -4.98 -16.73 -14.41
C LYS A 160 -5.70 -18.03 -14.08
N PHE A 161 -5.84 -18.32 -12.79
CA PHE A 161 -6.56 -19.48 -12.27
C PHE A 161 -7.97 -19.09 -11.86
N GLU A 162 -8.94 -19.95 -12.15
CA GLU A 162 -10.33 -19.73 -11.72
C GLU A 162 -10.48 -19.90 -10.22
N ASN A 163 -9.80 -20.91 -9.67
CA ASN A 163 -9.79 -21.25 -8.25
C ASN A 163 -8.45 -21.85 -7.81
N CYS A 164 -8.23 -21.94 -6.51
CA CYS A 164 -7.01 -22.53 -5.95
C CYS A 164 -6.88 -24.03 -6.22
N THR A 165 -7.98 -24.75 -6.45
CA THR A 165 -7.95 -26.14 -6.92
C THR A 165 -7.24 -26.27 -8.27
N ALA A 166 -7.57 -25.41 -9.24
CA ALA A 166 -6.97 -25.38 -10.57
C ALA A 166 -5.50 -24.93 -10.54
N ALA A 167 -5.14 -24.04 -9.61
CA ALA A 167 -3.75 -23.69 -9.37
C ALA A 167 -2.96 -24.91 -8.87
N PHE A 168 -3.50 -25.61 -7.87
CA PHE A 168 -2.85 -26.79 -7.28
C PHE A 168 -2.77 -27.97 -8.27
N GLU A 169 -3.79 -28.16 -9.10
CA GLU A 169 -3.76 -29.12 -10.21
C GLU A 169 -2.67 -28.81 -11.23
N ALA A 170 -2.38 -27.52 -11.46
CA ALA A 170 -1.26 -27.09 -12.29
C ALA A 170 0.10 -27.17 -11.56
N GLY A 171 0.13 -27.57 -10.29
CA GLY A 171 1.33 -27.58 -9.43
C GLY A 171 1.80 -26.18 -9.02
N VAL A 172 0.89 -25.20 -9.05
CA VAL A 172 1.14 -23.80 -8.71
C VAL A 172 0.49 -23.50 -7.36
N PHE A 173 1.30 -23.00 -6.43
CA PHE A 173 0.90 -22.65 -5.07
C PHE A 173 1.78 -21.50 -4.57
N ASN A 174 1.41 -20.83 -3.47
CA ASN A 174 2.14 -19.69 -2.91
C ASN A 174 2.36 -18.56 -3.95
N ILE A 175 1.32 -18.19 -4.68
CA ILE A 175 1.38 -17.18 -5.75
C ILE A 175 1.52 -15.80 -5.11
N LYS A 176 2.72 -15.21 -5.18
CA LYS A 176 2.99 -13.89 -4.59
C LYS A 176 2.31 -12.78 -5.37
N ARG A 177 1.96 -11.68 -4.70
CA ARG A 177 1.37 -10.47 -5.32
C ARG A 177 2.22 -9.83 -6.42
N SER A 178 3.52 -10.12 -6.46
CA SER A 178 4.43 -9.71 -7.55
C SER A 178 4.25 -10.53 -8.83
N ASP A 179 3.60 -11.69 -8.75
CA ASP A 179 3.38 -12.60 -9.87
C ASP A 179 2.18 -12.11 -10.72
N PRO A 180 2.29 -12.07 -12.06
CA PRO A 180 1.17 -11.67 -12.92
C PRO A 180 -0.08 -12.55 -12.81
N ALA A 181 0.07 -13.79 -12.30
CA ALA A 181 -1.04 -14.70 -12.03
C ALA A 181 -1.76 -14.43 -10.70
N TYR A 182 -1.24 -13.53 -9.85
CA TYR A 182 -1.88 -13.17 -8.59
C TYR A 182 -3.26 -12.56 -8.83
N GLN A 183 -4.23 -13.07 -8.08
CA GLN A 183 -5.59 -12.58 -8.10
C GLN A 183 -6.07 -12.41 -6.68
N ASN A 184 -6.55 -11.20 -6.35
CA ASN A 184 -7.08 -10.88 -5.02
C ASN A 184 -8.26 -11.77 -4.62
N LYS A 185 -8.97 -12.38 -5.59
CA LYS A 185 -10.02 -13.36 -5.30
C LYS A 185 -9.46 -14.66 -4.72
N LEU A 186 -8.24 -15.07 -5.09
CA LEU A 186 -7.62 -16.34 -4.69
C LEU A 186 -6.83 -16.22 -3.38
N ASP A 187 -6.62 -15.00 -2.91
CA ASP A 187 -5.93 -14.68 -1.66
C ASP A 187 -6.99 -14.53 -0.57
N ARG A 188 -7.15 -15.59 0.24
CA ARG A 188 -8.19 -15.69 1.26
C ARG A 188 -7.96 -14.65 2.37
N ASP A 189 -6.70 -14.41 2.71
CA ASP A 189 -6.19 -13.56 3.78
C ASP A 189 -5.97 -12.13 3.36
N ASN A 190 -5.86 -11.92 2.05
CA ASN A 190 -5.34 -10.72 1.45
C ASN A 190 -3.94 -10.33 1.99
N ASP A 191 -3.13 -11.32 2.36
CA ASP A 191 -1.78 -11.10 2.91
C ASP A 191 -0.73 -10.90 1.80
N GLY A 192 -1.14 -11.10 0.54
CA GLY A 192 -0.31 -10.97 -0.65
C GLY A 192 0.27 -12.27 -1.16
N ILE A 193 -0.21 -13.42 -0.68
CA ILE A 193 0.11 -14.74 -1.21
C ILE A 193 -1.22 -15.47 -1.48
N ALA A 194 -1.49 -15.76 -2.76
CA ALA A 194 -2.68 -16.49 -3.16
C ALA A 194 -2.43 -18.00 -3.19
N CYS A 195 -3.47 -18.77 -2.85
CA CYS A 195 -3.45 -20.23 -2.86
C CYS A 195 -2.25 -20.80 -2.08
N GLU A 196 -2.22 -20.52 -0.78
CA GLU A 196 -1.19 -21.04 0.10
C GLU A 196 -1.33 -22.55 0.31
N LYS A 197 -0.19 -23.24 0.37
CA LYS A 197 -0.10 -24.67 0.62
C LYS A 197 0.05 -24.96 2.12
#